data_AF-A0A6A5S4Y8-F1
#
_entry.id   AF-A0A6A5S4Y8-F1
#
_cell.length_a   1.000
_cell.length_b   1.000
_cell.length_c   1.000
_cell.angle_alpha   90.00
_cell.angle_beta   90.00
_cell.angle_gamma   90.00
#
_symmetry.space_group_name_H-M   'P 1'
#
loop_
_entity.id
_entity.type
_entity.pdbx_description
1 polymer ?
#
loop_
_entity_poly.entity_id
_entity_poly.type
_entity_poly.pdbx_seq_one_letter_code
_entity_poly.pdbx_strand_id
1 'polypeptide(L)'
;LSSFLQNAMRFVLRFQSVLAGAPLQIYCSALVFVPPRIQIRQTFAAQVPHWVQMLSKREAHWDACCYMLEGHSAHVMAVALSPDG
;
A
#
# COMPACT_ATOMS: atom_id res chain seq x y z
N LEU A 1 8.51 7.78 14.70
CA LEU A 1 7.12 8.23 14.42
C LEU A 1 6.95 8.72 12.97
N SER A 2 7.78 9.64 12.47
CA SER A 2 7.69 10.15 11.08
C SER A 2 7.72 9.04 10.01
N SER A 3 8.64 8.07 10.11
CA SER A 3 8.71 6.93 9.20
C SER A 3 7.48 6.02 9.25
N PHE A 4 6.84 5.89 10.41
CA PHE A 4 5.60 5.12 10.54
C PHE A 4 4.46 5.81 9.78
N LEU A 5 4.28 7.12 9.97
CA LEU A 5 3.25 7.90 9.29
C LEU A 5 3.47 7.92 7.77
N GLN A 6 4.70 8.06 7.30
CA GLN A 6 5.02 7.97 5.86
C GLN A 6 4.66 6.60 5.28
N ASN A 7 4.99 5.53 5.98
CA ASN A 7 4.62 4.18 5.57
C ASN A 7 3.09 3.97 5.61
N ALA A 8 2.39 4.59 6.56
CA ALA A 8 0.94 4.49 6.70
C ALA A 8 0.21 5.21 5.59
N MET A 9 0.67 6.43 5.26
CA MET A 9 0.16 7.16 4.10
C MET A 9 0.42 6.40 2.80
N ARG A 10 1.64 5.87 2.58
CA ARG A 10 1.92 5.03 1.41
C ARG A 10 1.03 3.79 1.35
N PHE A 11 0.78 3.14 2.48
CA PHE A 11 -0.12 1.98 2.54
C PHE A 11 -1.55 2.35 2.16
N VAL A 12 -2.11 3.40 2.77
CA VAL A 12 -3.48 3.88 2.46
C VAL A 12 -3.60 4.27 0.99
N LEU A 13 -2.63 5.01 0.46
CA LEU A 13 -2.62 5.46 -0.93
C LEU A 13 -2.50 4.27 -1.91
N ARG A 14 -1.64 3.30 -1.62
CA ARG A 14 -1.42 2.14 -2.50
C ARG A 14 -2.65 1.22 -2.58
N PHE A 15 -3.38 1.07 -1.47
CA PHE A 15 -4.53 0.18 -1.38
C PHE A 15 -5.87 0.91 -1.31
N GLN A 16 -5.92 2.19 -1.72
CA GLN A 16 -7.11 3.03 -1.59
C GLN A 16 -8.37 2.43 -2.25
N SER A 17 -8.21 1.76 -3.39
CA SER A 17 -9.31 1.16 -4.15
C SER A 17 -9.91 -0.02 -3.38
N VAL A 18 -9.04 -0.83 -2.79
CA VAL A 18 -9.42 -1.94 -1.89
C VAL A 18 -10.03 -1.39 -0.61
N LEU A 19 -9.51 -0.28 -0.07
CA LEU A 19 -10.01 0.36 1.14
C LEU A 19 -11.42 0.93 0.96
N ALA A 20 -11.69 1.49 -0.23
CA ALA A 20 -13.00 2.02 -0.59
C ALA A 20 -14.04 0.92 -0.83
N GLY A 21 -13.66 -0.18 -1.47
CA GLY A 21 -14.59 -1.27 -1.80
C GLY A 21 -14.76 -2.34 -0.71
N ALA A 22 -13.69 -2.62 0.05
CA ALA A 22 -13.64 -3.73 0.99
C ALA A 22 -12.60 -3.51 2.11
N PRO A 23 -12.85 -2.58 3.07
CA PRO A 23 -11.86 -2.18 4.07
C PRO A 23 -11.38 -3.33 4.97
N LEU A 24 -12.22 -4.32 5.27
CA LEU A 24 -11.83 -5.49 6.06
C LEU A 24 -10.92 -6.46 5.29
N GLN A 25 -10.98 -6.48 3.95
CA GLN A 25 -10.17 -7.39 3.15
C GLN A 25 -8.69 -7.00 3.16
N ILE A 26 -8.36 -5.75 3.51
CA ILE A 26 -6.99 -5.24 3.58
C ILE A 26 -6.08 -6.06 4.52
N TYR A 27 -6.63 -6.59 5.62
CA TYR A 27 -5.86 -7.44 6.54
C TYR A 27 -5.38 -8.73 5.86
N CYS A 28 -6.15 -9.26 4.91
CA CYS A 28 -5.84 -10.49 4.19
C CYS A 28 -5.14 -10.22 2.85
N SER A 29 -5.43 -9.10 2.17
CA SER A 29 -5.04 -8.85 0.78
C SER A 29 -4.00 -7.76 0.60
N ALA A 30 -3.81 -6.85 1.55
CA ALA A 30 -2.84 -5.75 1.44
C ALA A 30 -1.67 -5.94 2.39
N LEU A 31 -1.95 -6.32 3.64
CA LEU A 31 -0.95 -6.57 4.69
C LEU A 31 0.03 -7.68 4.34
N VAL A 32 -0.42 -8.68 3.57
CA VAL A 32 0.38 -9.79 3.04
C VAL A 32 1.47 -9.33 2.07
N PHE A 33 1.24 -8.22 1.36
CA PHE A 33 2.20 -7.67 0.38
C PHE A 33 3.08 -6.58 0.96
N VAL A 34 2.90 -6.20 2.23
CA VAL A 34 3.77 -5.23 2.89
C VAL A 34 5.14 -5.86 3.17
N PRO A 35 6.24 -5.18 2.83
CA PRO A 35 7.59 -5.67 3.13
C PRO A 35 7.81 -6.00 4.62
N PRO A 36 8.62 -7.03 4.95
CA PRO A 36 8.84 -7.47 6.33
C PRO A 36 9.41 -6.41 7.28
N ARG A 37 10.19 -5.47 6.73
CA ARG A 37 10.90 -4.45 7.51
C ARG A 37 10.01 -3.27 7.92
N ILE A 38 8.76 -3.23 7.47
CA ILE A 38 7.87 -2.09 7.69
C ILE A 38 7.09 -2.27 8.98
N GLN A 39 7.12 -1.24 9.81
CA GLN A 39 6.53 -1.24 11.15
C GLN A 39 5.02 -1.57 11.14
N ILE A 40 4.27 -1.13 10.13
CA ILE A 40 2.84 -1.46 9.96
C ILE A 40 2.60 -2.96 9.92
N ARG A 41 3.45 -3.71 9.19
CA ARG A 41 3.30 -5.16 9.12
C ARG A 41 3.46 -5.80 10.50
N GLN A 42 4.41 -5.31 11.30
CA GLN A 42 4.66 -5.81 12.65
C GLN A 42 3.50 -5.46 13.59
N THR A 43 2.99 -4.22 13.51
CA THR A 43 1.87 -3.75 14.34
C THR A 43 0.59 -4.55 14.10
N PHE A 44 0.31 -4.94 12.85
CA PHE A 44 -0.92 -5.63 12.47
C PHE A 44 -0.73 -7.12 12.19
N ALA A 45 0.46 -7.69 12.42
CA ALA A 45 0.75 -9.11 12.16
C ALA A 45 -0.23 -10.06 12.87
N ALA A 46 -0.61 -9.73 14.11
CA ALA A 46 -1.55 -10.53 14.90
C ALA A 46 -3.00 -10.48 14.37
N GLN A 47 -3.33 -9.54 13.48
CA GLN A 47 -4.66 -9.40 12.89
C GLN A 47 -4.79 -10.17 11.55
N VAL A 48 -3.69 -10.72 11.04
CA VAL A 48 -3.70 -11.56 9.85
C VAL A 48 -4.18 -12.97 10.25
N PRO A 49 -5.22 -13.51 9.60
CA PRO A 49 -5.70 -14.86 9.92
C PRO A 49 -4.62 -15.93 9.72
N HIS A 50 -4.58 -16.95 10.58
CA HIS A 50 -3.55 -18.00 10.54
C HIS A 50 -3.47 -18.78 9.22
N TRP A 51 -4.57 -18.85 8.45
CA TRP A 51 -4.63 -19.51 7.15
C TRP A 51 -4.02 -18.66 6.02
N VAL A 52 -3.75 -17.37 6.27
CA VAL A 52 -3.14 -16.46 5.30
C VAL A 52 -1.62 -16.49 5.44
N GLN A 53 -0.93 -16.99 4.42
CA GLN A 53 0.52 -17.00 4.40
C GLN A 53 1.06 -15.62 4.01
N MET A 54 1.85 -15.00 4.88
CA MET A 54 2.48 -13.71 4.55
C MET A 54 3.53 -13.88 3.44
N LEU A 55 3.32 -13.20 2.31
CA LEU A 55 4.25 -13.22 1.19
C LEU A 55 5.40 -12.26 1.47
N SER A 56 6.58 -12.81 1.75
CA SER A 56 7.80 -12.02 1.80
C SER A 56 8.32 -11.79 0.38
N LYS A 57 7.68 -10.90 -0.39
CA LYS A 57 8.33 -10.44 -1.63
C LYS A 57 9.65 -9.76 -1.26
N ARG A 58 10.69 -10.05 -2.06
CA ARG A 58 12.11 -9.72 -1.81
C ARG A 58 12.43 -8.23 -1.83
N GLU A 59 11.43 -7.37 -1.97
CA GLU A 59 11.56 -5.92 -1.90
C GLU A 59 11.75 -5.52 -0.44
N ALA A 60 12.99 -5.13 -0.09
CA ALA A 60 13.32 -4.72 1.28
C ALA A 60 12.65 -3.39 1.68
N HIS A 61 12.18 -2.62 0.70
CA HIS A 61 11.56 -1.30 0.83
C HIS A 61 10.45 -1.18 -0.22
N TRP A 62 9.45 -0.32 0.03
CA TRP A 62 8.51 0.08 -1.03
C TRP A 62 9.29 0.61 -2.23
N ASP A 63 8.98 0.11 -3.43
CA ASP A 63 9.46 0.72 -4.66
C ASP A 63 9.12 2.22 -4.68
N ALA A 64 9.92 3.03 -5.37
CA ALA A 64 9.72 4.49 -5.39
C ALA A 64 8.33 4.92 -5.90
N CYS A 65 7.64 4.03 -6.61
CA CYS A 65 6.29 4.20 -7.08
C CYS A 65 5.27 4.10 -5.93
N CYS A 66 4.91 5.24 -5.36
CA CYS A 66 3.94 5.34 -4.27
C CYS A 66 2.48 5.32 -4.76
N TYR A 67 2.23 5.57 -6.05
CA TYR A 67 0.89 5.74 -6.59
C TYR A 67 0.82 5.36 -8.06
N MET A 68 -0.26 4.68 -8.45
CA MET A 68 -0.60 4.45 -9.85
C MET A 68 -1.90 5.21 -10.12
N LEU A 69 -1.83 6.23 -10.98
CA LEU A 69 -3.00 6.97 -11.44
C LEU A 69 -3.76 6.09 -12.43
N GLU A 70 -4.80 5.43 -11.94
CA GLU A 70 -5.72 4.61 -12.72
C GLU A 70 -7.00 5.40 -13.07
N GLY A 71 -7.72 4.99 -14.11
CA GLY A 71 -9.01 5.61 -14.49
C GLY A 71 -9.09 6.14 -15.92
N HIS A 72 -7.98 6.13 -16.65
CA HIS A 72 -7.97 6.45 -18.08
C HIS A 72 -8.25 5.20 -18.91
N SER A 73 -9.26 5.24 -19.78
CA SER A 73 -9.60 4.16 -20.71
C SER A 73 -8.79 4.17 -22.01
N ALA A 74 -7.97 5.21 -22.20
CA ALA A 74 -7.16 5.46 -23.39
C ALA A 74 -5.79 6.06 -22.99
N HIS A 75 -4.89 6.25 -23.96
CA HIS A 75 -3.56 6.80 -23.73
C HIS A 75 -3.60 8.19 -23.07
N VAL A 76 -2.82 8.35 -22.00
CA VAL A 76 -2.58 9.64 -21.34
C VAL A 76 -1.56 10.42 -22.17
N MET A 77 -1.93 11.63 -22.59
CA MET A 77 -1.08 12.47 -23.46
C MET A 77 -0.29 13.54 -22.72
N ALA A 78 -0.71 13.90 -21.51
CA ALA A 78 0.00 14.86 -20.66
C ALA A 78 -0.35 14.65 -19.19
N VAL A 79 0.55 15.06 -18.30
CA VAL A 79 0.34 15.15 -16.85
C VAL A 79 0.88 16.50 -16.40
N ALA A 80 0.15 17.18 -15.53
CA ALA A 80 0.61 18.42 -14.88
C ALA A 80 0.71 18.21 -13.37
N LEU A 81 1.72 18.81 -12.76
CA LEU A 81 1.92 18.80 -11.31
C LEU A 81 1.54 20.17 -10.74
N SER A 82 0.87 20.19 -9.58
CA SER A 82 0.64 21.45 -8.87
C SER A 82 1.98 21.96 -8.30
N PRO A 83 2.24 23.27 -8.29
CA PRO A 83 3.41 23.85 -7.63
C PRO A 83 3.50 23.49 -6.14
N ASP A 84 2.34 23.26 -5.53
CA ASP A 84 2.12 22.99 -4.11
C ASP A 84 2.26 21.52 -3.72
N GLY A 85 2.33 20.60 -4.70
CA GLY A 85 2.46 19.16 -4.47
C GLY A 85 1.12 18.45 -4.27
#